data_AF-A0A1Q3SWI1-F1
#
_entry.id   AF-A0A1Q3SWI1-F1
#
_cell.length_a   1.000
_cell.length_b   1.000
_cell.length_c   1.000
_cell.angle_alpha   90.00
_cell.angle_beta   90.00
_cell.angle_gamma   90.00
#
_symmetry.space_group_name_H-M   'P 1'
#
loop_
_entity.id
_entity.type
_entity.pdbx_description
1 polymer ?
#
loop_
_entity_poly.entity_id
_entity_poly.type
_entity_poly.pdbx_seq_one_letter_code
_entity_poly.pdbx_strand_id
1 'polypeptide(L)'
;MKILNMASLSNSVLWQRMHEYYAQLGTEVWEDEVVPQQITNNTYLANNYAKLIIAQIQDYISAHGEPQDDSPFYILEIGAGHGRLSFYLLENLREAFDVFNWPKKWLKFIMTDISLKSIETWQVHHALKPFIDEGWLDIAVYNASQDTEIKLEISGQKIKANSINKPLFVICNYIFDTLAHDAFQVMKHRLHEVELIIKNHDQLEKGDLKDYFKDAQYEFVKHAINTNYYNEYPILNKILKAYETECENTTFLMPLGAIQCIENLKKLAQGPVMFLVSDKGVTDKELFEEDAEPDISFHGSVSMMVNFDALKRYTELCGGKCLLMGDKGADFQVANFIFQADYKIPNTTYAFVNSLSCFSPQDLFDICYIDDEPVKNLKSLEAVVNILNLAEWDPSIFYDYHEQIIEKLEDDDITVGVQHSILNGLERAWRYFFKLEKSQDLPFAIGSTLYHMDFNERAIEFYNHSLDFFGKDRDTYFNLTLAYQALGDYVKAQEMIDESLKIAPKDAEIAELLREMEPVQERTI
;
A
#
# COMPACT_ATOMS: atom_id res chain seq x y z
N MET A 1 16.65 -43.17 11.67
CA MET A 1 16.37 -41.94 10.90
C MET A 1 15.04 -42.13 10.22
N LYS A 2 13.97 -41.48 10.71
CA LYS A 2 12.75 -41.37 9.89
C LYS A 2 13.16 -40.54 8.68
N ILE A 3 12.93 -41.07 7.49
CA ILE A 3 13.00 -40.28 6.26
C ILE A 3 11.91 -39.23 6.45
N LEU A 4 12.28 -38.00 6.78
CA LEU A 4 11.39 -36.85 6.62
C LEU A 4 11.05 -36.85 5.12
N ASN A 5 9.76 -36.88 4.78
CA ASN A 5 9.35 -36.66 3.41
C ASN A 5 9.80 -35.25 3.05
N MET A 6 10.92 -35.17 2.31
CA MET A 6 11.46 -33.92 1.77
C MET A 6 10.49 -33.42 0.69
N ALA A 7 10.18 -32.13 0.71
CA ALA A 7 9.27 -31.45 -0.19
C ALA A 7 9.89 -30.11 -0.60
N SER A 8 9.61 -29.67 -1.82
CA SER A 8 10.06 -28.37 -2.32
C SER A 8 9.55 -27.24 -1.42
N LEU A 9 10.24 -26.09 -1.44
CA LEU A 9 9.84 -24.95 -0.62
C LEU A 9 8.39 -24.54 -0.91
N SER A 10 7.95 -24.57 -2.16
CA SER A 10 6.57 -24.26 -2.56
C SER A 10 5.52 -25.25 -2.02
N ASN A 11 5.92 -26.49 -1.70
CA ASN A 11 5.07 -27.52 -1.10
C ASN A 11 5.25 -27.64 0.42
N SER A 12 6.01 -26.73 1.03
CA SER A 12 6.24 -26.71 2.47
C SER A 12 4.97 -26.38 3.26
N VAL A 13 4.86 -26.96 4.46
CA VAL A 13 3.81 -26.62 5.45
C VAL A 13 3.82 -25.13 5.81
N LEU A 14 4.94 -24.44 5.57
CA LEU A 14 5.10 -22.99 5.70
C LEU A 14 3.93 -22.20 5.08
N TRP A 15 3.53 -22.54 3.85
CA TRP A 15 2.52 -21.78 3.11
C TRP A 15 1.11 -22.01 3.63
N GLN A 16 0.83 -23.21 4.16
CA GLN A 16 -0.43 -23.46 4.87
C GLN A 16 -0.49 -22.60 6.14
N ARG A 17 0.60 -22.53 6.91
CA ARG A 17 0.67 -21.69 8.12
C ARG A 17 0.57 -20.21 7.80
N MET A 18 1.16 -19.76 6.70
CA MET A 18 1.04 -18.38 6.20
C MET A 18 -0.41 -18.03 5.87
N HIS A 19 -1.11 -18.93 5.17
CA HIS A 19 -2.53 -18.77 4.88
C HIS A 19 -3.36 -18.67 6.17
N GLU A 20 -3.14 -19.57 7.12
CA GLU A 20 -3.82 -19.55 8.43
C GLU A 20 -3.54 -18.24 9.20
N TYR A 21 -2.31 -17.73 9.13
CA TYR A 21 -1.89 -16.51 9.83
C TYR A 21 -2.64 -15.28 9.33
N TYR A 22 -2.62 -15.03 8.01
CA TYR A 22 -3.31 -13.88 7.42
C TYR A 22 -4.84 -14.00 7.51
N ALA A 23 -5.39 -15.21 7.36
CA ALA A 23 -6.82 -15.43 7.48
C ALA A 23 -7.36 -15.19 8.91
N GLN A 24 -6.57 -15.47 9.95
CA GLN A 24 -6.97 -15.28 11.34
C GLN A 24 -6.80 -13.83 11.83
N LEU A 25 -5.72 -13.17 11.45
CA LEU A 25 -5.37 -11.85 11.99
C LEU A 25 -5.97 -10.67 11.19
N GLY A 26 -6.16 -10.83 9.88
CA GLY A 26 -6.78 -9.81 9.04
C GLY A 26 -6.09 -8.46 9.11
N THR A 27 -6.86 -7.38 9.30
CA THR A 27 -6.33 -6.00 9.35
C THR A 27 -5.45 -5.73 10.56
N GLU A 28 -5.55 -6.53 11.64
CA GLU A 28 -4.74 -6.34 12.87
C GLU A 28 -3.26 -6.68 12.68
N VAL A 29 -2.88 -7.42 11.62
CA VAL A 29 -1.46 -7.64 11.27
C VAL A 29 -0.74 -6.31 11.01
N TRP A 30 -1.50 -5.28 10.64
CA TRP A 30 -1.01 -3.99 10.19
C TRP A 30 -1.23 -2.89 11.23
N GLU A 31 -1.76 -3.18 12.43
CA GLU A 31 -1.99 -2.15 13.46
C GLU A 31 -0.71 -1.83 14.29
N ASP A 32 0.30 -2.69 14.28
CA ASP A 32 1.49 -2.61 15.16
C ASP A 32 2.81 -2.25 14.43
N GLU A 33 2.78 -1.50 13.31
CA GLU A 33 3.98 -1.01 12.58
C GLU A 33 5.02 -2.09 12.15
N VAL A 34 4.69 -3.38 12.22
CA VAL A 34 5.64 -4.47 11.94
C VAL A 34 6.08 -4.52 10.45
N VAL A 35 5.36 -3.84 9.55
CA VAL A 35 5.67 -3.76 8.11
C VAL A 35 5.67 -2.30 7.65
N PRO A 36 6.69 -1.81 6.93
CA PRO A 36 6.73 -0.44 6.40
C PRO A 36 5.53 -0.18 5.46
N GLN A 37 4.53 0.55 5.94
CA GLN A 37 3.29 0.78 5.18
C GLN A 37 3.36 2.02 4.29
N GLN A 38 4.24 2.97 4.62
CA GLN A 38 4.29 4.27 3.96
C GLN A 38 4.83 4.17 2.52
N ILE A 39 5.77 3.25 2.26
CA ILE A 39 6.31 3.00 0.90
C ILE A 39 5.22 2.41 -0.02
N THR A 40 4.32 1.59 0.52
CA THR A 40 3.35 0.80 -0.23
C THR A 40 1.94 1.39 -0.28
N ASN A 41 1.64 2.37 0.58
CA ASN A 41 0.32 2.97 0.71
C ASN A 41 0.38 4.50 0.75
N ASN A 42 1.02 5.10 -0.24
CA ASN A 42 1.10 6.56 -0.39
C ASN A 42 0.34 7.07 -1.63
N THR A 43 0.01 8.36 -1.61
CA THR A 43 -0.68 9.07 -2.69
C THR A 43 0.09 9.06 -4.00
N TYR A 44 1.43 9.12 -3.97
CA TYR A 44 2.28 9.06 -5.16
C TYR A 44 2.08 7.76 -5.95
N LEU A 45 2.16 6.60 -5.28
CA LEU A 45 1.97 5.29 -5.92
C LEU A 45 0.55 5.17 -6.49
N ALA A 46 -0.46 5.53 -5.70
CA ALA A 46 -1.85 5.52 -6.11
C ALA A 46 -2.12 6.40 -7.35
N ASN A 47 -1.59 7.62 -7.38
CA ASN A 47 -1.74 8.54 -8.51
C ASN A 47 -1.09 7.97 -9.78
N ASN A 48 0.10 7.38 -9.67
CA ASN A 48 0.76 6.80 -10.84
C ASN A 48 0.10 5.50 -11.32
N TYR A 49 -0.51 4.70 -10.43
CA TYR A 49 -1.38 3.60 -10.81
C TYR A 49 -2.61 4.09 -11.56
N ALA A 50 -3.26 5.16 -11.09
CA ALA A 50 -4.40 5.77 -11.78
C ALA A 50 -4.00 6.23 -13.20
N LYS A 51 -2.88 6.96 -13.34
CA LYS A 51 -2.37 7.42 -14.64
C LYS A 51 -2.16 6.26 -15.62
N LEU A 52 -1.61 5.15 -15.14
CA LEU A 52 -1.39 3.95 -15.96
C LEU A 52 -2.68 3.28 -16.42
N ILE A 53 -3.63 3.12 -15.50
CA ILE A 53 -4.95 2.53 -15.80
C ILE A 53 -5.68 3.42 -16.82
N ILE A 54 -5.71 4.73 -16.59
CA ILE A 54 -6.33 5.70 -17.50
C ILE A 54 -5.67 5.67 -18.87
N ALA A 55 -4.34 5.63 -18.93
CA ALA A 55 -3.59 5.55 -20.19
C ALA A 55 -3.92 4.27 -20.98
N GLN A 56 -4.10 3.14 -20.31
CA GLN A 56 -4.47 1.89 -20.95
C GLN A 56 -5.94 1.88 -21.41
N ILE A 57 -6.84 2.54 -20.67
CA ILE A 57 -8.21 2.79 -21.12
C ILE A 57 -8.20 3.67 -22.38
N GLN A 58 -7.35 4.69 -22.45
CA GLN A 58 -7.20 5.53 -23.65
C GLN A 58 -6.63 4.73 -24.84
N ASP A 59 -5.65 3.85 -24.60
CA ASP A 59 -5.12 2.95 -25.63
C ASP A 59 -6.22 2.01 -26.14
N TYR A 60 -7.05 1.46 -25.25
CA TYR A 60 -8.22 0.65 -25.62
C TYR A 60 -9.22 1.44 -26.46
N ILE A 61 -9.62 2.63 -26.01
CA ILE A 61 -10.59 3.49 -26.72
C ILE A 61 -10.04 3.89 -28.10
N SER A 62 -8.74 4.15 -28.20
CA SER A 62 -8.09 4.47 -29.48
C SER A 62 -8.15 3.31 -30.48
N ALA A 63 -8.10 2.06 -29.98
CA ALA A 63 -8.11 0.86 -30.81
C ALA A 63 -9.53 0.35 -31.14
N HIS A 64 -10.45 0.45 -30.18
CA HIS A 64 -11.78 -0.19 -30.23
C HIS A 64 -12.96 0.78 -30.22
N GLY A 65 -12.71 2.08 -30.06
CA GLY A 65 -13.74 3.08 -29.80
C GLY A 65 -14.23 3.06 -28.35
N GLU A 66 -15.14 3.98 -28.04
CA GLU A 66 -15.77 4.03 -26.72
C GLU A 66 -16.55 2.73 -26.42
N PRO A 67 -16.55 2.25 -25.17
CA PRO A 67 -17.41 1.14 -24.74
C PRO A 67 -18.87 1.30 -25.16
N GLN A 68 -19.40 0.30 -25.88
CA GLN A 68 -20.79 0.29 -26.37
C GLN A 68 -21.74 -0.48 -25.44
N ASP A 69 -21.21 -1.33 -24.56
CA ASP A 69 -21.97 -2.09 -23.58
C ASP A 69 -21.79 -1.52 -22.15
N ASP A 70 -22.66 -1.95 -21.25
CA ASP A 70 -22.64 -1.53 -19.85
C ASP A 70 -21.65 -2.33 -18.97
N SER A 71 -20.81 -3.18 -19.56
CA SER A 71 -19.78 -3.86 -18.76
C SER A 71 -18.73 -2.85 -18.29
N PRO A 72 -18.21 -2.91 -17.05
CA PRO A 72 -17.14 -2.02 -16.64
C PRO A 72 -15.77 -2.56 -17.07
N PHE A 73 -14.79 -1.66 -17.16
CA PHE A 73 -13.39 -1.99 -16.91
C PHE A 73 -13.27 -2.38 -15.44
N TYR A 74 -12.72 -3.57 -15.19
CA TYR A 74 -12.52 -4.05 -13.82
C TYR A 74 -11.10 -3.73 -13.37
N ILE A 75 -10.99 -3.18 -12.17
CA ILE A 75 -9.74 -3.10 -11.40
C ILE A 75 -9.88 -4.06 -10.24
N LEU A 76 -8.93 -4.97 -10.09
CA LEU A 76 -8.91 -5.99 -9.06
C LEU A 76 -7.65 -5.84 -8.22
N GLU A 77 -7.80 -5.47 -6.96
CA GLU A 77 -6.69 -5.43 -6.01
C GLU A 77 -6.66 -6.73 -5.19
N ILE A 78 -5.53 -7.42 -5.24
CA ILE A 78 -5.29 -8.65 -4.51
C ILE A 78 -4.67 -8.31 -3.17
N GLY A 79 -5.28 -8.79 -2.07
CA GLY A 79 -4.84 -8.53 -0.71
C GLY A 79 -4.74 -7.04 -0.38
N ALA A 80 -5.87 -6.34 -0.48
CA ALA A 80 -5.94 -4.90 -0.26
C ALA A 80 -5.66 -4.47 1.20
N GLY A 81 -5.51 -5.42 2.14
CA GLY A 81 -5.14 -5.16 3.53
C GLY A 81 -6.16 -4.26 4.23
N HIS A 82 -5.73 -3.11 4.72
CA HIS A 82 -6.65 -2.13 5.31
C HIS A 82 -7.42 -1.30 4.26
N GLY A 83 -6.98 -1.25 3.00
CA GLY A 83 -7.68 -0.57 1.90
C GLY A 83 -7.32 0.90 1.68
N ARG A 84 -6.23 1.39 2.30
CA ARG A 84 -5.78 2.80 2.16
C ARG A 84 -5.33 3.08 0.72
N LEU A 85 -4.49 2.21 0.14
CA LEU A 85 -4.08 2.34 -1.25
C LEU A 85 -5.29 2.31 -2.20
N SER A 86 -6.24 1.40 -1.97
CA SER A 86 -7.49 1.30 -2.74
C SER A 86 -8.26 2.61 -2.73
N PHE A 87 -8.43 3.22 -1.56
CA PHE A 87 -9.10 4.51 -1.40
C PHE A 87 -8.36 5.63 -2.15
N TYR A 88 -7.04 5.73 -2.01
CA TYR A 88 -6.25 6.75 -2.71
C TYR A 88 -6.36 6.59 -4.23
N LEU A 89 -6.32 5.35 -4.71
CA LEU A 89 -6.45 5.05 -6.13
C LEU A 89 -7.86 5.37 -6.64
N LEU A 90 -8.90 5.01 -5.90
CA LEU A 90 -10.29 5.34 -6.20
C LEU A 90 -10.53 6.86 -6.30
N GLU A 91 -9.96 7.64 -5.38
CA GLU A 91 -10.00 9.10 -5.41
C GLU A 91 -9.38 9.69 -6.68
N ASN A 92 -8.20 9.20 -7.08
CA ASN A 92 -7.52 9.62 -8.32
C ASN A 92 -8.29 9.18 -9.58
N LEU A 93 -8.86 7.97 -9.58
CA LEU A 93 -9.65 7.46 -10.70
C LEU A 93 -10.96 8.23 -10.88
N ARG A 94 -11.65 8.56 -9.78
CA ARG A 94 -12.87 9.38 -9.82
C ARG A 94 -12.57 10.74 -10.44
N GLU A 95 -11.53 11.42 -9.98
CA GLU A 95 -11.11 12.71 -10.55
C GLU A 95 -10.75 12.59 -12.04
N ALA A 96 -9.98 11.58 -12.44
CA ALA A 96 -9.67 11.37 -13.84
C ALA A 96 -10.93 11.16 -14.69
N PHE A 97 -11.89 10.36 -14.20
CA PHE A 97 -13.16 10.14 -14.89
C PHE A 97 -13.99 11.43 -15.03
N ASP A 98 -14.01 12.27 -13.99
CA ASP A 98 -14.68 13.57 -14.03
C ASP A 98 -14.01 14.51 -15.07
N VAL A 99 -12.67 14.55 -15.10
CA VAL A 99 -11.90 15.35 -16.06
C VAL A 99 -12.13 14.92 -17.50
N PHE A 100 -12.15 13.61 -17.78
CA PHE A 100 -12.44 13.09 -19.12
C PHE A 100 -13.94 13.03 -19.46
N ASN A 101 -14.81 13.39 -18.50
CA ASN A 101 -16.26 13.29 -18.62
C ASN A 101 -16.70 11.87 -19.03
N TRP A 102 -16.08 10.86 -18.44
CA TRP A 102 -16.40 9.45 -18.70
C TRP A 102 -17.53 8.96 -17.79
N PRO A 103 -18.44 8.10 -18.30
CA PRO A 103 -19.47 7.52 -17.47
C PRO A 103 -18.88 6.69 -16.34
N LYS A 104 -19.22 7.03 -15.10
CA LYS A 104 -18.85 6.25 -13.90
C LYS A 104 -19.08 4.75 -14.02
N LYS A 105 -20.19 4.32 -14.65
CA LYS A 105 -20.50 2.90 -14.89
C LYS A 105 -19.45 2.14 -15.71
N TRP A 106 -18.54 2.85 -16.38
CA TRP A 106 -17.43 2.23 -17.10
C TRP A 106 -16.36 1.67 -16.16
N LEU A 107 -16.35 1.99 -14.87
CA LEU A 107 -15.34 1.48 -13.95
C LEU A 107 -15.97 0.71 -12.79
N LYS A 108 -15.34 -0.41 -12.45
CA LYS A 108 -15.64 -1.15 -11.23
C LYS A 108 -14.33 -1.56 -10.56
N PHE A 109 -14.09 -1.00 -9.38
CA PHE A 109 -13.00 -1.42 -8.52
C PHE A 109 -13.46 -2.58 -7.63
N ILE A 110 -12.62 -3.58 -7.46
CA ILE A 110 -12.86 -4.75 -6.64
C ILE A 110 -11.67 -4.89 -5.68
N MET A 111 -11.92 -4.66 -4.40
CA MET A 111 -10.94 -4.97 -3.35
C MET A 111 -11.11 -6.42 -2.93
N THR A 112 -10.00 -7.16 -2.83
CA THR A 112 -10.04 -8.54 -2.33
C THR A 112 -9.04 -8.79 -1.23
N ASP A 113 -9.42 -9.68 -0.32
CA ASP A 113 -8.55 -10.22 0.72
C ASP A 113 -8.94 -11.68 0.98
N ILE A 114 -8.10 -12.40 1.69
CA ILE A 114 -8.41 -13.75 2.18
C ILE A 114 -9.16 -13.71 3.52
N SER A 115 -9.01 -12.60 4.25
CA SER A 115 -9.60 -12.34 5.55
C SER A 115 -11.04 -11.81 5.42
N LEU A 116 -12.00 -12.55 5.97
CA LEU A 116 -13.38 -12.08 6.12
C LEU A 116 -13.49 -10.81 6.98
N LYS A 117 -12.59 -10.64 7.96
CA LYS A 117 -12.55 -9.46 8.82
C LYS A 117 -12.22 -8.18 8.03
N SER A 118 -11.36 -8.28 7.02
CA SER A 118 -11.05 -7.16 6.12
C SER A 118 -12.33 -6.74 5.37
N ILE A 119 -13.08 -7.72 4.86
CA ILE A 119 -14.36 -7.49 4.16
C ILE A 119 -15.38 -6.78 5.06
N GLU A 120 -15.51 -7.19 6.33
CA GLU A 120 -16.41 -6.56 7.30
C GLU A 120 -16.01 -5.11 7.60
N THR A 121 -14.71 -4.86 7.80
CA THR A 121 -14.16 -3.52 8.09
C THR A 121 -14.40 -2.56 6.92
N TRP A 122 -14.13 -2.99 5.68
CA TRP A 122 -14.26 -2.11 4.51
C TRP A 122 -15.70 -1.66 4.25
N GLN A 123 -16.69 -2.50 4.52
CA GLN A 123 -18.10 -2.18 4.30
C GLN A 123 -18.60 -0.98 5.11
N VAL A 124 -18.03 -0.79 6.30
CA VAL A 124 -18.44 0.27 7.22
C VAL A 124 -17.43 1.40 7.31
N HIS A 125 -16.26 1.27 6.67
CA HIS A 125 -15.20 2.26 6.73
C HIS A 125 -15.63 3.58 6.08
N HIS A 126 -15.45 4.70 6.79
CA HIS A 126 -15.96 6.02 6.39
C HIS A 126 -15.50 6.47 5.00
N ALA A 127 -14.24 6.16 4.64
CA ALA A 127 -13.65 6.54 3.35
C ALA A 127 -14.07 5.62 2.19
N LEU A 128 -14.41 4.35 2.47
CA LEU A 128 -14.74 3.35 1.43
C LEU A 128 -16.24 3.25 1.18
N LYS A 129 -17.05 3.42 2.23
CA LYS A 129 -18.51 3.32 2.15
C LYS A 129 -19.12 4.23 1.07
N PRO A 130 -18.69 5.49 0.88
CA PRO A 130 -19.19 6.31 -0.22
C PRO A 130 -19.00 5.64 -1.58
N PHE A 131 -17.82 5.07 -1.87
CA PHE A 131 -17.55 4.38 -3.13
C PHE A 131 -18.38 3.09 -3.31
N ILE A 132 -18.72 2.39 -2.22
CA ILE A 132 -19.63 1.24 -2.24
C ILE A 132 -21.05 1.68 -2.57
N ASP A 133 -21.60 2.64 -1.80
CA ASP A 133 -22.96 3.16 -1.96
C ASP A 133 -23.18 3.73 -3.36
N GLU A 134 -22.13 4.37 -3.88
CA GLU A 134 -22.08 4.96 -5.20
C GLU A 134 -21.91 3.94 -6.33
N GLY A 135 -21.49 2.70 -6.03
CA GLY A 135 -21.27 1.67 -7.02
C GLY A 135 -19.93 1.75 -7.76
N TRP A 136 -18.94 2.51 -7.28
CA TRP A 136 -17.57 2.46 -7.76
C TRP A 136 -16.83 1.19 -7.28
N LEU A 137 -17.05 0.83 -6.02
CA LEU A 137 -16.35 -0.24 -5.32
C LEU A 137 -17.27 -1.45 -5.08
N ASP A 138 -16.70 -2.64 -5.22
CA ASP A 138 -17.24 -3.91 -4.72
C ASP A 138 -16.09 -4.65 -4.00
N ILE A 139 -16.42 -5.69 -3.24
CA ILE A 139 -15.45 -6.41 -2.42
C ILE A 139 -15.67 -7.92 -2.55
N ALA A 140 -14.61 -8.71 -2.37
CA ALA A 140 -14.71 -10.16 -2.41
C ALA A 140 -13.64 -10.84 -1.56
N VAL A 141 -13.96 -12.01 -1.02
CA VAL A 141 -12.93 -12.94 -0.55
C VAL A 141 -12.29 -13.60 -1.76
N TYR A 142 -10.95 -13.58 -1.83
CA TYR A 142 -10.20 -14.22 -2.91
C TYR A 142 -8.86 -14.76 -2.43
N ASN A 143 -8.61 -16.05 -2.68
CA ASN A 143 -7.33 -16.70 -2.44
C ASN A 143 -6.50 -16.73 -3.73
N ALA A 144 -5.47 -15.89 -3.79
CA ALA A 144 -4.57 -15.77 -4.94
C ALA A 144 -3.91 -17.09 -5.39
N SER A 145 -3.73 -18.05 -4.49
CA SER A 145 -3.09 -19.34 -4.80
C SER A 145 -4.04 -20.40 -5.35
N GLN A 146 -5.36 -20.28 -5.12
CA GLN A 146 -6.30 -21.37 -5.34
C GLN A 146 -7.52 -20.98 -6.19
N ASP A 147 -8.03 -19.77 -5.98
CA ASP A 147 -9.30 -19.37 -6.58
C ASP A 147 -9.14 -19.09 -8.08
N THR A 148 -10.20 -19.41 -8.82
CA THR A 148 -10.29 -19.23 -10.28
C THR A 148 -11.57 -18.50 -10.70
N GLU A 149 -12.37 -18.11 -9.72
CA GLU A 149 -13.62 -17.36 -9.86
C GLU A 149 -13.70 -16.36 -8.70
N ILE A 150 -14.37 -15.23 -8.90
CA ILE A 150 -14.56 -14.22 -7.86
C ILE A 150 -16.05 -14.03 -7.64
N LYS A 151 -16.50 -14.14 -6.39
CA LYS A 151 -17.87 -13.84 -6.00
C LYS A 151 -17.88 -12.49 -5.28
N LEU A 152 -18.54 -11.51 -5.89
CA LEU A 152 -18.66 -10.17 -5.34
C LEU A 152 -19.71 -10.14 -4.22
N GLU A 153 -19.37 -9.52 -3.09
CA GLU A 153 -20.22 -9.50 -1.91
C GLU A 153 -21.31 -8.42 -1.98
N ILE A 154 -21.04 -7.24 -2.56
CA ILE A 154 -22.03 -6.16 -2.63
C ILE A 154 -23.03 -6.41 -3.77
N SER A 155 -22.54 -6.65 -4.99
CA SER A 155 -23.42 -6.87 -6.14
C SER A 155 -23.99 -8.29 -6.25
N GLY A 156 -23.37 -9.28 -5.58
CA GLY A 156 -23.70 -10.70 -5.74
C GLY A 156 -23.26 -11.29 -7.09
N GLN A 157 -22.61 -10.52 -7.95
CA GLN A 157 -22.13 -10.99 -9.26
C GLN A 157 -21.00 -12.01 -9.10
N LYS A 158 -20.95 -12.99 -10.00
CA LYS A 158 -19.84 -13.95 -10.08
C LYS A 158 -19.01 -13.71 -11.35
N ILE A 159 -17.74 -13.34 -11.18
CA ILE A 159 -16.75 -13.24 -12.25
C ILE A 159 -16.13 -14.62 -12.45
N LYS A 160 -16.26 -15.15 -13.66
CA LYS A 160 -15.80 -16.50 -14.04
C LYS A 160 -14.80 -16.43 -15.17
N ALA A 161 -14.22 -17.57 -15.52
CA ALA A 161 -13.36 -17.69 -16.69
C ALA A 161 -14.03 -17.10 -17.95
N ASN A 162 -13.27 -16.29 -18.69
CA ASN A 162 -13.68 -15.59 -19.92
C ASN A 162 -14.91 -14.67 -19.75
N SER A 163 -15.25 -14.21 -18.55
CA SER A 163 -16.40 -13.32 -18.34
C SER A 163 -16.10 -11.84 -18.57
N ILE A 164 -14.83 -11.44 -18.57
CA ILE A 164 -14.40 -10.05 -18.79
C ILE A 164 -13.99 -9.85 -20.25
N ASN A 165 -14.64 -8.89 -20.92
CA ASN A 165 -14.43 -8.58 -22.35
C ASN A 165 -13.60 -7.30 -22.60
N LYS A 166 -13.29 -6.55 -21.55
CA LYS A 166 -12.45 -5.35 -21.56
C LYS A 166 -11.11 -5.64 -20.87
N PRO A 167 -10.13 -4.74 -21.00
CA PRO A 167 -8.91 -4.81 -20.19
C PRO A 167 -9.22 -5.02 -18.70
N LEU A 168 -8.60 -6.04 -18.12
CA LEU A 168 -8.60 -6.29 -16.68
C LEU A 168 -7.32 -5.70 -16.08
N PHE A 169 -7.48 -4.84 -15.09
CA PHE A 169 -6.39 -4.29 -14.30
C PHE A 169 -6.28 -5.07 -13.00
N VAL A 170 -5.10 -5.59 -12.69
CA VAL A 170 -4.82 -6.33 -11.46
C VAL A 170 -3.73 -5.58 -10.70
N ILE A 171 -3.93 -5.35 -9.42
CA ILE A 171 -2.98 -4.72 -8.52
C ILE A 171 -2.53 -5.77 -7.50
N CYS A 172 -1.23 -5.99 -7.42
CA CYS A 172 -0.58 -6.89 -6.47
C CYS A 172 0.52 -6.11 -5.73
N ASN A 173 0.17 -5.46 -4.63
CA ASN A 173 1.09 -4.66 -3.83
C ASN A 173 1.41 -5.39 -2.52
N TYR A 174 2.67 -5.78 -2.30
CA TYR A 174 3.12 -6.57 -1.13
C TYR A 174 2.31 -7.87 -0.97
N ILE A 175 2.24 -8.62 -2.07
CA ILE A 175 1.55 -9.91 -2.13
C ILE A 175 2.46 -10.99 -2.65
N PHE A 176 3.30 -10.70 -3.63
CA PHE A 176 4.07 -11.75 -4.26
C PHE A 176 5.16 -12.27 -3.34
N ASP A 177 5.70 -11.44 -2.44
CA ASP A 177 6.63 -11.83 -1.36
C ASP A 177 6.05 -12.82 -0.33
N THR A 178 4.73 -12.84 -0.18
CA THR A 178 4.00 -13.69 0.77
C THR A 178 3.34 -14.90 0.10
N LEU A 179 3.50 -15.05 -1.22
CA LEU A 179 3.08 -16.23 -1.97
C LEU A 179 4.20 -17.27 -2.12
N ALA A 180 3.82 -18.48 -2.50
CA ALA A 180 4.74 -19.61 -2.57
C ALA A 180 5.94 -19.38 -3.50
N HIS A 181 7.14 -19.70 -3.02
CA HIS A 181 8.38 -19.69 -3.80
C HIS A 181 9.06 -21.06 -3.75
N ASP A 182 9.80 -21.38 -4.81
CA ASP A 182 10.86 -22.38 -4.75
C ASP A 182 12.23 -21.71 -4.74
N ALA A 183 13.21 -22.32 -4.06
CA ALA A 183 14.55 -21.76 -3.95
C ALA A 183 15.57 -22.63 -4.69
N PHE A 184 16.50 -21.98 -5.38
CA PHE A 184 17.52 -22.65 -6.19
C PHE A 184 18.88 -21.99 -5.99
N GLN A 185 19.93 -22.77 -6.22
CA GLN A 185 21.29 -22.28 -6.27
C GLN A 185 22.03 -22.86 -7.48
N VAL A 186 22.68 -22.01 -8.26
CA VAL A 186 23.69 -22.47 -9.21
C VAL A 186 25.01 -22.56 -8.46
N MET A 187 25.66 -23.72 -8.48
CA MET A 187 27.00 -23.92 -7.90
C MET A 187 27.90 -24.53 -8.96
N LYS A 188 28.95 -23.80 -9.37
CA LYS A 188 29.88 -24.26 -10.43
C LYS A 188 29.13 -24.71 -11.70
N HIS A 189 28.19 -23.88 -12.15
CA HIS A 189 27.31 -24.13 -13.32
C HIS A 189 26.44 -25.39 -13.22
N ARG A 190 26.07 -25.81 -12.01
CA ARG A 190 25.09 -26.87 -11.79
C ARG A 190 23.96 -26.39 -10.91
N LEU A 191 22.74 -26.65 -11.35
CA LEU A 191 21.54 -26.28 -10.61
C LEU A 191 21.31 -27.22 -9.41
N HIS A 192 21.03 -26.62 -8.27
CA HIS A 192 20.62 -27.29 -7.05
C HIS A 192 19.29 -26.70 -6.60
N GLU A 193 18.40 -27.57 -6.14
CA GLU A 193 17.23 -27.17 -5.36
C GLU A 193 17.69 -26.86 -3.93
N VAL A 194 17.13 -25.81 -3.35
CA VAL A 194 17.33 -25.45 -1.95
C VAL A 194 16.01 -25.71 -1.20
N GLU A 195 16.01 -26.73 -0.36
CA GLU A 195 14.87 -27.09 0.49
C GLU A 195 14.98 -26.42 1.86
N LEU A 196 13.84 -26.05 2.46
CA LEU A 196 13.74 -25.49 3.81
C LEU A 196 13.17 -26.54 4.77
N ILE A 197 13.93 -26.86 5.83
CA ILE A 197 13.53 -27.77 6.90
C ILE A 197 13.21 -26.97 8.16
N ILE A 198 12.01 -27.20 8.73
CA ILE A 198 11.60 -26.66 10.03
C ILE A 198 11.82 -27.74 11.11
N LYS A 199 12.94 -27.67 11.84
CA LYS A 199 13.41 -28.74 12.75
C LYS A 199 12.48 -29.03 13.93
N ASN A 200 11.79 -28.02 14.42
CA ASN A 200 10.93 -28.08 15.60
C ASN A 200 9.42 -28.01 15.27
N HIS A 201 9.02 -28.33 14.03
CA HIS A 201 7.63 -28.25 13.58
C HIS A 201 6.62 -28.91 14.54
N ASP A 202 6.86 -30.16 14.96
CA ASP A 202 5.98 -30.91 15.89
C ASP A 202 5.75 -30.21 17.25
N GLN A 203 6.66 -29.32 17.66
CA GLN A 203 6.56 -28.54 18.89
C GLN A 203 5.75 -27.25 18.66
N LEU A 204 5.94 -26.62 17.51
CA LEU A 204 5.28 -25.37 17.12
C LEU A 204 3.79 -25.56 16.84
N GLU A 205 3.35 -26.72 16.34
CA GLU A 205 1.92 -26.99 16.08
C GLU A 205 1.00 -26.86 17.30
N LYS A 206 1.59 -26.84 18.51
CA LYS A 206 0.87 -26.72 19.78
C LYS A 206 0.91 -25.31 20.37
N GLY A 207 1.64 -24.39 19.74
CA GLY A 207 1.82 -23.00 20.17
C GLY A 207 0.83 -22.03 19.51
N ASP A 208 1.01 -20.75 19.80
CA ASP A 208 0.30 -19.67 19.11
C ASP A 208 0.87 -19.51 17.69
N LEU A 209 0.00 -19.30 16.70
CA LEU A 209 0.40 -19.09 15.31
C LEU A 209 1.22 -17.80 15.14
N LYS A 210 1.02 -16.80 16.01
CA LYS A 210 1.79 -15.54 15.99
C LYS A 210 3.28 -15.72 16.23
N ASP A 211 3.63 -16.70 17.06
CA ASP A 211 5.03 -16.99 17.40
C ASP A 211 5.62 -18.10 16.52
N TYR A 212 4.80 -18.78 15.69
CA TYR A 212 5.21 -19.95 14.90
C TYR A 212 6.46 -19.69 14.06
N PHE A 213 6.48 -18.59 13.30
CA PHE A 213 7.56 -18.31 12.36
C PHE A 213 8.83 -17.80 13.05
N LYS A 214 8.66 -17.05 14.14
CA LYS A 214 9.75 -16.52 14.96
C LYS A 214 10.47 -17.62 15.74
N ASP A 215 9.72 -18.57 16.29
CA ASP A 215 10.27 -19.65 17.11
C ASP A 215 10.73 -20.87 16.29
N ALA A 216 10.47 -20.86 14.99
CA ALA A 216 10.90 -21.93 14.09
C ALA A 216 12.42 -21.97 13.89
N GLN A 217 12.95 -23.19 13.88
CA GLN A 217 14.36 -23.48 13.62
C GLN A 217 14.53 -23.96 12.19
N TYR A 218 15.06 -23.09 11.35
CA TYR A 218 15.23 -23.31 9.92
C TYR A 218 16.58 -23.96 9.59
N GLU A 219 16.59 -24.87 8.63
CA GLU A 219 17.80 -25.43 8.01
C GLU A 219 17.59 -25.54 6.50
N PHE A 220 18.59 -25.11 5.74
CA PHE A 220 18.59 -25.23 4.29
C PHE A 220 19.39 -26.47 3.86
N VAL A 221 18.83 -27.26 2.96
CA VAL A 221 19.50 -28.42 2.38
C VAL A 221 19.48 -28.31 0.85
N LYS A 222 20.62 -28.65 0.24
CA LYS A 222 20.85 -28.44 -1.19
C LYS A 222 21.01 -29.78 -1.90
N HIS A 223 20.28 -29.96 -2.99
CA HIS A 223 20.32 -31.19 -3.78
C HIS A 223 20.47 -30.89 -5.26
N ALA A 224 21.41 -31.57 -5.92
CA ALA A 224 21.62 -31.39 -7.35
C ALA A 224 20.39 -31.87 -8.13
N ILE A 225 19.89 -31.03 -9.03
CA ILE A 225 18.74 -31.31 -9.88
C ILE A 225 19.08 -31.06 -11.35
N ASN A 226 18.12 -31.34 -12.23
CA ASN A 226 18.18 -30.94 -13.63
C ASN A 226 17.13 -29.86 -13.89
N THR A 227 17.27 -29.16 -15.02
CA THR A 227 16.40 -28.03 -15.38
C THR A 227 15.00 -28.43 -15.82
N ASN A 228 14.72 -29.72 -16.08
CA ASN A 228 13.35 -30.24 -16.29
C ASN A 228 12.71 -30.58 -14.93
N TYR A 229 12.53 -29.56 -14.10
CA TYR A 229 12.06 -29.69 -12.72
C TYR A 229 10.52 -29.63 -12.63
N TYR A 230 9.91 -28.61 -13.26
CA TYR A 230 8.47 -28.39 -13.25
C TYR A 230 7.78 -29.16 -14.38
N ASN A 231 7.09 -30.25 -14.05
CA ASN A 231 6.34 -31.02 -15.05
C ASN A 231 5.11 -30.26 -15.59
N GLU A 232 4.40 -29.56 -14.70
CA GLU A 232 3.16 -28.86 -15.03
C GLU A 232 3.40 -27.45 -15.61
N TYR A 233 4.59 -26.88 -15.39
CA TYR A 233 4.98 -25.55 -15.87
C TYR A 233 6.27 -25.59 -16.71
N PRO A 234 6.26 -26.16 -17.94
CA PRO A 234 7.45 -26.27 -18.79
C PRO A 234 8.12 -24.93 -19.14
N ILE A 235 7.39 -23.81 -19.04
CA ILE A 235 7.96 -22.46 -19.24
C ILE A 235 8.99 -22.15 -18.15
N LEU A 236 8.74 -22.55 -16.89
CA LEU A 236 9.66 -22.29 -15.77
C LEU A 236 10.97 -23.07 -15.93
N ASN A 237 10.93 -24.26 -16.53
CA ASN A 237 12.14 -25.02 -16.86
C ASN A 237 13.06 -24.28 -17.84
N LYS A 238 12.51 -23.45 -18.74
CA LYS A 238 13.33 -22.59 -19.62
C LYS A 238 14.03 -21.49 -18.83
N ILE A 239 13.38 -20.95 -17.81
CA ILE A 239 13.95 -19.93 -16.91
C ILE A 239 15.07 -20.55 -16.06
N LEU A 240 14.82 -21.72 -15.45
CA LEU A 240 15.85 -22.48 -14.73
C LEU A 240 17.05 -22.77 -15.63
N LYS A 241 16.82 -23.16 -16.88
CA LYS A 241 17.90 -23.41 -17.83
C LYS A 241 18.70 -22.17 -18.17
N ALA A 242 18.04 -21.02 -18.29
CA ALA A 242 18.69 -19.74 -18.50
C ALA A 242 19.61 -19.41 -17.31
N TYR A 243 19.11 -19.47 -16.07
CA TYR A 243 19.94 -19.20 -14.88
C TYR A 243 21.09 -20.19 -14.70
N GLU A 244 20.88 -21.50 -14.91
CA GLU A 244 21.97 -22.49 -14.88
C GLU A 244 23.10 -22.15 -15.87
N THR A 245 22.75 -21.54 -17.01
CA THR A 245 23.70 -21.19 -18.07
C THR A 245 24.36 -19.83 -17.83
N GLU A 246 23.60 -18.86 -17.32
CA GLU A 246 24.01 -17.46 -17.18
C GLU A 246 24.71 -17.16 -15.86
N CYS A 247 24.43 -17.92 -14.80
CA CYS A 247 24.95 -17.73 -13.45
C CYS A 247 26.02 -18.78 -13.09
N GLU A 248 26.86 -18.49 -12.08
CA GLU A 248 27.91 -19.41 -11.62
C GLU A 248 27.69 -19.91 -10.18
N ASN A 249 27.64 -18.99 -9.20
CA ASN A 249 27.54 -19.28 -7.76
C ASN A 249 26.45 -18.44 -7.09
N THR A 250 25.23 -18.51 -7.64
CA THR A 250 24.16 -17.55 -7.35
C THR A 250 22.94 -18.26 -6.79
N THR A 251 22.32 -17.67 -5.77
CA THR A 251 21.05 -18.13 -5.20
C THR A 251 19.91 -17.29 -5.73
N PHE A 252 18.79 -17.92 -6.10
CA PHE A 252 17.61 -17.21 -6.58
C PHE A 252 16.32 -17.92 -6.19
N LEU A 253 15.25 -17.14 -6.09
CA LEU A 253 13.90 -17.63 -5.85
C LEU A 253 13.11 -17.73 -7.17
N MET A 254 12.25 -18.73 -7.28
CA MET A 254 11.26 -18.87 -8.34
C MET A 254 9.88 -18.54 -7.76
N PRO A 255 9.21 -17.46 -8.22
CA PRO A 255 7.96 -16.97 -7.62
C PRO A 255 6.74 -17.76 -8.11
N LEU A 256 6.67 -19.05 -7.77
CA LEU A 256 5.67 -19.99 -8.27
C LEU A 256 4.23 -19.55 -7.96
N GLY A 257 3.98 -19.08 -6.74
CA GLY A 257 2.67 -18.60 -6.31
C GLY A 257 2.21 -17.34 -7.04
N ALA A 258 3.13 -16.41 -7.34
CA ALA A 258 2.86 -15.26 -8.18
C ALA A 258 2.49 -15.66 -9.62
N ILE A 259 3.26 -16.60 -10.20
CA ILE A 259 2.97 -17.16 -11.53
C ILE A 259 1.59 -17.85 -11.54
N GLN A 260 1.26 -18.61 -10.51
CA GLN A 260 -0.05 -19.26 -10.37
C GLN A 260 -1.19 -18.23 -10.29
N CYS A 261 -1.01 -17.18 -9.49
CA CYS A 261 -1.97 -16.07 -9.38
C CYS A 261 -2.19 -15.40 -10.75
N ILE A 262 -1.11 -15.08 -11.46
CA ILE A 262 -1.15 -14.53 -12.83
C ILE A 262 -1.93 -15.45 -13.77
N GLU A 263 -1.65 -16.76 -13.76
CA GLU A 263 -2.37 -17.71 -14.62
C GLU A 263 -3.85 -17.84 -14.29
N ASN A 264 -4.23 -17.81 -13.01
CA ASN A 264 -5.62 -17.88 -12.59
C ASN A 264 -6.38 -16.62 -13.02
N LEU A 265 -5.81 -15.43 -12.80
CA LEU A 265 -6.47 -14.16 -13.13
C LEU A 265 -6.54 -13.90 -14.64
N LYS A 266 -5.53 -14.31 -15.41
CA LYS A 266 -5.58 -14.26 -16.89
C LYS A 266 -6.76 -15.03 -17.47
N LYS A 267 -7.19 -16.11 -16.82
CA LYS A 267 -8.33 -16.91 -17.29
C LYS A 267 -9.67 -16.17 -17.17
N LEU A 268 -9.76 -15.12 -16.35
CA LEU A 268 -11.00 -14.35 -16.17
C LEU A 268 -11.34 -13.47 -17.37
N ALA A 269 -10.32 -13.04 -18.12
CA ALA A 269 -10.45 -12.09 -19.22
C ALA A 269 -10.19 -12.73 -20.59
N GLN A 270 -10.97 -12.28 -21.58
CA GLN A 270 -10.74 -12.61 -22.99
C GLN A 270 -9.72 -11.67 -23.65
N GLY A 271 -9.59 -10.45 -23.11
CA GLY A 271 -8.73 -9.39 -23.62
C GLY A 271 -7.46 -9.18 -22.78
N PRO A 272 -6.83 -8.00 -22.90
CA PRO A 272 -5.60 -7.70 -22.18
C PRO A 272 -5.77 -7.79 -20.65
N VAL A 273 -4.75 -8.31 -19.98
CA VAL A 273 -4.66 -8.30 -18.52
C VAL A 273 -3.36 -7.60 -18.12
N MET A 274 -3.51 -6.57 -17.32
CA MET A 274 -2.43 -5.70 -16.87
C MET A 274 -2.21 -5.92 -15.37
N PHE A 275 -1.04 -6.39 -14.98
CA PHE A 275 -0.64 -6.55 -13.59
C PHE A 275 0.29 -5.42 -13.19
N LEU A 276 -0.19 -4.55 -12.30
CA LEU A 276 0.63 -3.61 -11.55
C LEU A 276 1.11 -4.33 -10.30
N VAL A 277 2.41 -4.60 -10.24
CA VAL A 277 3.04 -5.36 -9.15
C VAL A 277 4.02 -4.44 -8.46
N SER A 278 3.93 -4.35 -7.13
CA SER A 278 4.92 -3.67 -6.32
C SER A 278 5.30 -4.49 -5.11
N ASP A 279 6.58 -4.77 -4.96
CA ASP A 279 7.08 -5.67 -3.93
C ASP A 279 8.55 -5.43 -3.67
N LYS A 280 9.05 -5.91 -2.53
CA LYS A 280 10.50 -6.01 -2.34
C LYS A 280 11.04 -7.08 -3.28
N GLY A 281 12.13 -6.81 -3.99
CA GLY A 281 12.60 -7.78 -4.96
C GLY A 281 13.75 -7.35 -5.84
N VAL A 282 14.17 -8.28 -6.69
CA VAL A 282 15.34 -8.13 -7.56
C VAL A 282 14.92 -8.19 -9.02
N THR A 283 15.35 -7.20 -9.81
CA THR A 283 14.98 -7.04 -11.23
C THR A 283 16.02 -7.53 -12.23
N ASP A 284 17.24 -7.83 -11.79
CA ASP A 284 18.31 -8.33 -12.65
C ASP A 284 19.10 -9.44 -11.94
N LYS A 285 19.41 -10.49 -12.69
CA LYS A 285 20.24 -11.61 -12.20
C LYS A 285 21.60 -11.17 -11.65
N GLU A 286 22.12 -10.03 -12.10
CA GLU A 286 23.41 -9.45 -11.65
C GLU A 286 23.34 -8.92 -10.22
N LEU A 287 22.14 -8.77 -9.68
CA LEU A 287 21.88 -8.31 -8.31
C LEU A 287 21.52 -9.47 -7.37
N PHE A 288 21.48 -10.71 -7.86
CA PHE A 288 21.30 -11.86 -7.00
C PHE A 288 22.54 -12.08 -6.12
N GLU A 289 22.32 -12.51 -4.88
CA GLU A 289 23.41 -12.77 -3.95
C GLU A 289 24.26 -13.98 -4.38
N GLU A 290 25.59 -13.81 -4.26
CA GLU A 290 26.57 -14.87 -4.50
C GLU A 290 26.84 -15.66 -3.21
N ASP A 291 26.92 -16.99 -3.33
CA ASP A 291 27.27 -17.91 -2.23
C ASP A 291 26.44 -17.77 -0.93
N ALA A 292 25.26 -17.13 -0.99
CA ALA A 292 24.35 -16.94 0.13
C ALA A 292 23.26 -18.03 0.22
N GLU A 293 22.65 -18.17 1.40
CA GLU A 293 21.36 -18.88 1.51
C GLU A 293 20.22 -18.00 0.97
N PRO A 294 19.06 -18.57 0.60
CA PRO A 294 17.94 -17.78 0.12
C PRO A 294 17.52 -16.74 1.16
N ASP A 295 17.36 -15.49 0.74
CA ASP A 295 16.87 -14.41 1.60
C ASP A 295 15.38 -14.59 1.89
N ILE A 296 15.11 -15.12 3.09
CA ILE A 296 13.78 -15.34 3.63
C ILE A 296 13.70 -14.64 4.98
N SER A 297 12.81 -13.66 5.10
CA SER A 297 12.56 -12.95 6.34
C SER A 297 11.56 -13.72 7.19
N PHE A 298 11.93 -14.04 8.43
CA PHE A 298 11.09 -14.75 9.39
C PHE A 298 10.75 -13.84 10.58
N HIS A 299 9.59 -13.18 10.53
CA HIS A 299 9.07 -12.32 11.60
C HIS A 299 7.76 -12.91 12.14
N GLY A 300 6.75 -12.08 12.44
CA GLY A 300 5.38 -12.57 12.69
C GLY A 300 4.80 -13.33 11.49
N SER A 301 5.28 -13.03 10.27
CA SER A 301 5.01 -13.80 9.05
C SER A 301 6.31 -14.09 8.28
N VAL A 302 6.19 -14.73 7.11
CA VAL A 302 7.29 -15.00 6.19
C VAL A 302 7.17 -14.09 4.97
N SER A 303 8.25 -13.45 4.56
CA SER A 303 8.30 -12.74 3.28
C SER A 303 9.61 -13.02 2.57
N MET A 304 9.60 -12.95 1.25
CA MET A 304 10.73 -13.31 0.40
C MET A 304 10.98 -12.23 -0.65
N MET A 305 12.23 -12.08 -1.09
CA MET A 305 12.55 -11.17 -2.19
C MET A 305 11.95 -11.67 -3.50
N VAL A 306 11.03 -10.91 -4.09
CA VAL A 306 10.37 -11.28 -5.34
C VAL A 306 11.38 -11.22 -6.49
N ASN A 307 11.47 -12.30 -7.26
CA ASN A 307 12.33 -12.35 -8.45
C ASN A 307 11.60 -11.73 -9.65
N PHE A 308 11.69 -10.41 -9.81
CA PHE A 308 11.12 -9.67 -10.94
C PHE A 308 11.79 -10.03 -12.28
N ASP A 309 13.06 -10.46 -12.28
CA ASP A 309 13.70 -10.98 -13.50
C ASP A 309 13.02 -12.28 -13.99
N ALA A 310 12.67 -13.20 -13.08
CA ALA A 310 11.93 -14.41 -13.41
C ALA A 310 10.51 -14.09 -13.91
N LEU A 311 9.80 -13.16 -13.27
CA LEU A 311 8.48 -12.70 -13.72
C LEU A 311 8.54 -12.04 -15.10
N LYS A 312 9.58 -11.24 -15.37
CA LYS A 312 9.83 -10.65 -16.68
C LYS A 312 10.04 -11.74 -17.73
N ARG A 313 10.94 -12.70 -17.49
CA ARG A 313 11.21 -13.81 -18.42
C ARG A 313 9.97 -14.66 -18.66
N TYR A 314 9.21 -14.98 -17.62
CA TYR A 314 7.93 -15.69 -17.73
C TYR A 314 6.95 -14.93 -18.63
N THR A 315 6.81 -13.63 -18.41
CA THR A 315 5.91 -12.76 -19.18
C THR A 315 6.32 -12.71 -20.66
N GLU A 316 7.61 -12.51 -20.97
CA GLU A 316 8.13 -12.50 -22.33
C GLU A 316 7.97 -13.87 -23.03
N LEU A 317 8.22 -14.98 -22.31
CA LEU A 317 8.01 -16.34 -22.83
C LEU A 317 6.53 -16.65 -23.11
N CYS A 318 5.61 -15.96 -22.42
CA CYS A 318 4.18 -15.98 -22.70
C CYS A 318 3.75 -15.03 -23.82
N GLY A 319 4.69 -14.32 -24.46
CA GLY A 319 4.40 -13.31 -25.48
C GLY A 319 3.83 -12.00 -24.92
N GLY A 320 3.93 -11.78 -23.61
CA GLY A 320 3.54 -10.55 -22.95
C GLY A 320 4.61 -9.45 -23.06
N LYS A 321 4.29 -8.30 -22.47
CA LYS A 321 5.19 -7.14 -22.38
C LYS A 321 5.44 -6.77 -20.92
N CYS A 322 6.67 -6.40 -20.62
CA CYS A 322 7.10 -5.97 -19.30
C CYS A 322 7.54 -4.51 -19.34
N LEU A 323 7.13 -3.73 -18.34
CA LEU A 323 7.71 -2.44 -18.02
C LEU A 323 8.22 -2.53 -16.58
N LEU A 324 9.51 -2.37 -16.38
CA LEU A 324 10.17 -2.41 -15.08
C LEU A 324 10.75 -1.04 -14.76
N MET A 325 10.94 -0.74 -13.47
CA MET A 325 11.64 0.47 -13.04
C MET A 325 12.99 0.65 -13.73
N GLY A 326 13.40 1.91 -13.90
CA GLY A 326 14.71 2.27 -14.42
C GLY A 326 15.81 2.03 -13.39
N ASP A 327 15.52 2.32 -12.12
CA ASP A 327 16.41 1.96 -11.02
C ASP A 327 16.22 0.50 -10.62
N LYS A 328 17.19 -0.31 -11.01
CA LYS A 328 17.23 -1.74 -10.69
C LYS A 328 17.74 -2.03 -9.28
N GLY A 329 18.42 -1.07 -8.66
CA GLY A 329 19.08 -1.24 -7.37
C GLY A 329 18.19 -0.94 -6.16
N ALA A 330 17.01 -0.34 -6.37
CA ALA A 330 16.03 -0.14 -5.31
C ALA A 330 15.52 -1.49 -4.77
N ASP A 331 15.36 -1.62 -3.45
CA ASP A 331 14.82 -2.84 -2.84
C ASP A 331 13.34 -2.99 -3.15
N PHE A 332 12.61 -1.87 -3.14
CA PHE A 332 11.20 -1.80 -3.51
C PHE A 332 11.04 -1.59 -5.02
N GLN A 333 10.47 -2.58 -5.69
CA GLN A 333 10.34 -2.62 -7.13
C GLN A 333 8.89 -2.48 -7.56
N VAL A 334 8.67 -1.77 -8.65
CA VAL A 334 7.36 -1.61 -9.28
C VAL A 334 7.43 -2.05 -10.74
N ALA A 335 6.50 -2.90 -11.16
CA ALA A 335 6.45 -3.46 -12.49
C ALA A 335 5.04 -3.43 -13.07
N ASN A 336 4.97 -3.35 -14.39
CA ASN A 336 3.76 -3.56 -15.16
C ASN A 336 3.95 -4.74 -16.12
N PHE A 337 3.29 -5.86 -15.83
CA PHE A 337 3.28 -7.05 -16.69
C PHE A 337 1.97 -7.14 -17.46
N ILE A 338 2.04 -7.13 -18.78
CA ILE A 338 0.88 -7.06 -19.65
C ILE A 338 0.81 -8.34 -20.49
N PHE A 339 -0.31 -9.04 -20.38
CA PHE A 339 -0.62 -10.25 -21.12
C PHE A 339 -1.81 -10.03 -22.06
N GLN A 340 -1.91 -10.85 -23.11
CA GLN A 340 -3.07 -10.90 -24.01
C GLN A 340 -3.41 -9.55 -24.68
N ALA A 341 -2.44 -8.63 -24.76
CA ALA A 341 -2.63 -7.37 -25.47
C ALA A 341 -2.68 -7.61 -26.98
N ASP A 342 -3.81 -7.25 -27.59
CA ASP A 342 -4.08 -7.36 -29.04
C ASP A 342 -4.02 -6.00 -29.76
N TYR A 343 -3.76 -4.92 -29.04
CA TYR A 343 -3.55 -3.57 -29.56
C TYR A 343 -2.27 -2.92 -29.03
N LYS A 344 -1.85 -1.82 -29.67
CA LYS A 344 -0.68 -1.05 -29.26
C LYS A 344 -1.00 -0.24 -28.00
N ILE A 345 -0.04 -0.17 -27.08
CA ILE A 345 -0.19 0.52 -25.78
C ILE A 345 0.76 1.72 -25.60
N PRO A 346 0.80 2.70 -26.53
CA PRO A 346 1.74 3.80 -26.47
C PRO A 346 1.51 4.72 -25.25
N ASN A 347 0.26 5.02 -24.89
CA ASN A 347 -0.01 5.91 -23.75
C ASN A 347 0.42 5.24 -22.45
N THR A 348 0.12 3.96 -22.28
CA THR A 348 0.50 3.19 -21.09
C THR A 348 2.01 3.07 -20.95
N THR A 349 2.70 2.81 -22.07
CA THR A 349 4.18 2.75 -22.09
C THR A 349 4.76 4.12 -21.71
N TYR A 350 4.24 5.20 -22.28
CA TYR A 350 4.70 6.55 -21.99
C TYR A 350 4.47 6.95 -20.53
N ALA A 351 3.28 6.66 -19.99
CA ALA A 351 2.93 6.93 -18.61
C ALA A 351 3.89 6.22 -17.64
N PHE A 352 4.21 4.94 -17.88
CA PHE A 352 5.13 4.18 -17.01
C PHE A 352 6.55 4.75 -17.05
N VAL A 353 7.07 4.96 -18.26
CA VAL A 353 8.46 5.42 -18.48
C VAL A 353 8.70 6.81 -17.88
N ASN A 354 7.68 7.67 -17.81
CA ASN A 354 7.79 9.03 -17.27
C ASN A 354 7.22 9.18 -15.84
N SER A 355 6.96 8.07 -15.15
CA SER A 355 6.56 8.08 -13.74
C SER A 355 7.37 7.07 -12.94
N LEU A 356 6.85 5.85 -12.76
CA LEU A 356 7.42 4.80 -11.94
C LEU A 356 8.81 4.38 -12.40
N SER A 357 9.15 4.54 -13.69
CA SER A 357 10.50 4.23 -14.17
C SER A 357 11.56 5.28 -13.82
N CYS A 358 11.16 6.50 -13.45
CA CYS A 358 12.08 7.61 -13.18
C CYS A 358 12.33 7.84 -11.69
N PHE A 359 11.31 7.60 -10.87
CA PHE A 359 11.33 7.86 -9.43
C PHE A 359 10.47 6.81 -8.74
N SER A 360 11.01 6.20 -7.70
CA SER A 360 10.35 5.12 -6.97
C SER A 360 9.61 5.65 -5.73
N PRO A 361 8.59 4.93 -5.23
CA PRO A 361 8.02 5.23 -3.92
C PRO A 361 9.04 5.14 -2.77
N GLN A 362 10.10 4.34 -2.92
CA GLN A 362 11.20 4.28 -1.96
C GLN A 362 12.07 5.53 -2.00
N ASP A 363 12.34 6.10 -3.18
CA ASP A 363 13.09 7.35 -3.31
C ASP A 363 12.36 8.50 -2.59
N LEU A 364 11.03 8.51 -2.65
CA LEU A 364 10.21 9.47 -1.91
C LEU A 364 10.37 9.30 -0.40
N PHE A 365 10.28 8.05 0.06
CA PHE A 365 10.44 7.71 1.47
C PHE A 365 11.83 8.11 1.96
N ASP A 366 12.90 7.74 1.27
CA ASP A 366 14.29 8.04 1.63
C ASP A 366 14.61 9.55 1.63
N ILE A 367 13.84 10.37 0.91
CA ILE A 367 13.94 11.84 0.95
C ILE A 367 13.20 12.43 2.17
N CYS A 368 12.09 11.80 2.57
CA CYS A 368 11.25 12.27 3.67
C CYS A 368 11.71 11.73 5.04
N TYR A 369 12.42 10.61 5.07
CA TYR A 369 12.79 9.92 6.31
C TYR A 369 14.27 9.55 6.34
N ILE A 370 14.89 9.70 7.50
CA ILE A 370 16.25 9.22 7.80
C ILE A 370 16.17 8.41 9.08
N ASP A 371 16.61 7.14 9.04
CA ASP A 371 16.49 6.20 10.15
C ASP A 371 15.04 6.09 10.66
N ASP A 372 14.08 5.98 9.73
CA ASP A 372 12.62 5.91 9.96
C ASP A 372 12.02 7.15 10.68
N GLU A 373 12.76 8.25 10.77
CA GLU A 373 12.31 9.51 11.38
C GLU A 373 12.19 10.62 10.34
N PRO A 374 11.17 11.50 10.42
CA PRO A 374 11.03 12.63 9.51
C PRO A 374 12.28 13.52 9.53
N VAL A 375 12.69 14.04 8.38
CA VAL A 375 13.88 14.92 8.32
C VAL A 375 13.62 16.19 9.14
N LYS A 376 14.32 16.35 10.29
CA LYS A 376 14.11 17.45 11.27
C LYS A 376 14.89 18.73 11.00
N ASN A 377 15.95 18.69 10.19
CA ASN A 377 16.89 19.81 10.03
C ASN A 377 16.62 20.69 8.79
N LEU A 378 15.36 20.82 8.39
CA LEU A 378 14.98 21.67 7.25
C LEU A 378 15.05 23.14 7.64
N LYS A 379 15.72 23.95 6.81
CA LYS A 379 16.12 25.31 7.16
C LYS A 379 15.01 26.35 7.13
N SER A 380 13.89 26.08 6.46
CA SER A 380 12.81 27.05 6.27
C SER A 380 11.47 26.35 6.10
N LEU A 381 10.38 27.07 6.38
CA LEU A 381 9.03 26.61 6.08
C LEU A 381 8.84 26.18 4.61
N GLU A 382 9.47 26.91 3.67
CA GLU A 382 9.41 26.59 2.24
C GLU A 382 10.06 25.24 1.91
N ALA A 383 11.12 24.84 2.63
CA ALA A 383 11.73 23.54 2.44
C ALA A 383 10.79 22.40 2.87
N VAL A 384 10.07 22.57 3.99
CA VAL A 384 9.05 21.60 4.44
C VAL A 384 7.92 21.50 3.42
N VAL A 385 7.39 22.64 2.97
CA VAL A 385 6.32 22.69 1.95
C VAL A 385 6.76 22.06 0.62
N ASN A 386 8.02 22.21 0.22
CA ASN A 386 8.55 21.58 -1.00
C ASN A 386 8.60 20.05 -0.88
N ILE A 387 8.98 19.50 0.27
CA ILE A 387 8.91 18.05 0.52
C ILE A 387 7.46 17.56 0.45
N LEU A 388 6.53 18.26 1.09
CA LEU A 388 5.11 17.91 1.05
C LEU A 388 4.54 18.00 -0.36
N ASN A 389 4.95 18.98 -1.16
CA ASN A 389 4.57 19.06 -2.57
C ASN A 389 5.05 17.85 -3.38
N LEU A 390 6.28 17.38 -3.14
CA LEU A 390 6.84 16.17 -3.78
C LEU A 390 6.11 14.90 -3.33
N ALA A 391 5.76 14.84 -2.04
CA ALA A 391 4.94 13.79 -1.46
C ALA A 391 3.44 13.89 -1.83
N GLU A 392 3.08 14.79 -2.74
CA GLU A 392 1.69 15.04 -3.14
C GLU A 392 0.73 15.39 -1.99
N TRP A 393 1.27 15.92 -0.89
CA TRP A 393 0.59 16.14 0.39
C TRP A 393 -0.05 14.86 0.93
N ASP A 394 0.69 13.75 0.84
CA ASP A 394 0.32 12.49 1.48
C ASP A 394 -0.06 12.73 2.95
N PRO A 395 -1.22 12.25 3.41
CA PRO A 395 -1.70 12.48 4.77
C PRO A 395 -0.72 12.03 5.85
N SER A 396 -0.02 10.91 5.63
CA SER A 396 0.92 10.39 6.62
C SER A 396 2.18 11.23 6.68
N ILE A 397 2.74 11.57 5.52
CA ILE A 397 3.93 12.44 5.47
C ILE A 397 3.58 13.84 6.02
N PHE A 398 2.42 14.41 5.70
CA PHE A 398 2.00 15.67 6.29
C PHE A 398 1.87 15.57 7.82
N TYR A 399 1.22 14.52 8.32
CA TYR A 399 1.07 14.32 9.76
C TYR A 399 2.43 14.24 10.45
N ASP A 400 3.39 13.51 9.89
CA ASP A 400 4.72 13.37 10.50
C ASP A 400 5.52 14.69 10.51
N TYR A 401 5.19 15.62 9.61
CA TYR A 401 5.85 16.92 9.46
C TYR A 401 5.11 18.10 10.10
N HIS A 402 3.88 17.93 10.58
CA HIS A 402 3.03 19.06 10.99
C HIS A 402 3.61 19.89 12.14
N GLU A 403 4.29 19.26 13.12
CA GLU A 403 4.96 19.98 14.21
C GLU A 403 6.08 20.88 13.69
N GLN A 404 6.85 20.41 12.70
CA GLN A 404 7.89 21.23 12.06
C GLN A 404 7.29 22.39 11.28
N ILE A 405 6.12 22.21 10.65
CA ILE A 405 5.40 23.30 9.99
C ILE A 405 5.03 24.35 11.04
N ILE A 406 4.44 23.94 12.16
CA ILE A 406 4.01 24.83 13.25
C ILE A 406 5.21 25.60 13.82
N GLU A 407 6.30 24.92 14.17
CA GLU A 407 7.54 25.56 14.65
C GLU A 407 8.02 26.65 13.67
N LYS A 408 8.01 26.36 12.36
CA LYS A 408 8.46 27.33 11.35
C LYS A 408 7.45 28.45 11.10
N LEU A 409 6.16 28.23 11.31
CA LEU A 409 5.15 29.30 11.25
C LEU A 409 5.33 30.32 12.38
N GLU A 410 5.88 29.91 13.53
CA GLU A 410 6.19 30.79 14.66
C GLU A 410 7.48 31.60 14.44
N ASP A 411 8.47 30.99 13.78
CA ASP A 411 9.81 31.57 13.58
C ASP A 411 9.97 32.42 12.31
N ASP A 412 9.28 32.06 11.22
CA ASP A 412 9.48 32.64 9.88
C ASP A 412 8.36 33.61 9.47
N ASP A 413 8.71 34.71 8.79
CA ASP A 413 7.73 35.53 8.08
C ASP A 413 7.10 34.73 6.92
N ILE A 414 5.81 34.45 7.01
CA ILE A 414 5.09 33.66 6.00
C ILE A 414 4.83 34.53 4.76
N THR A 415 5.35 34.09 3.61
CA THR A 415 4.99 34.73 2.33
C THR A 415 3.59 34.31 1.89
N VAL A 416 2.88 35.20 1.19
CA VAL A 416 1.55 34.90 0.60
C VAL A 416 1.59 33.67 -0.32
N GLY A 417 2.72 33.42 -1.00
CA GLY A 417 2.89 32.22 -1.84
C GLY A 417 2.91 30.93 -1.02
N VAL A 418 3.71 30.91 0.06
CA VAL A 418 3.80 29.76 0.97
C VAL A 418 2.47 29.50 1.66
N GLN A 419 1.78 30.56 2.12
CA GLN A 419 0.45 30.46 2.72
C GLN A 419 -0.56 29.77 1.78
N HIS A 420 -0.63 30.17 0.51
CA HIS A 420 -1.51 29.51 -0.46
C HIS A 420 -1.11 28.05 -0.71
N SER A 421 0.20 27.76 -0.78
CA SER A 421 0.69 26.39 -0.95
C SER A 421 0.26 25.49 0.21
N ILE A 422 0.36 25.99 1.46
CA ILE A 422 -0.08 25.24 2.64
C ILE A 422 -1.59 25.01 2.60
N LEU A 423 -2.40 26.05 2.35
CA LEU A 423 -3.86 25.91 2.33
C LEU A 423 -4.35 24.89 1.28
N ASN A 424 -3.80 24.94 0.06
CA ASN A 424 -4.10 23.96 -0.98
C ASN A 424 -3.61 22.55 -0.56
N GLY A 425 -2.44 22.49 0.06
CA GLY A 425 -1.89 21.27 0.62
C GLY A 425 -2.77 20.59 1.66
N LEU A 426 -3.27 21.35 2.63
CA LEU A 426 -4.17 20.86 3.68
C LEU A 426 -5.47 20.31 3.09
N GLU A 427 -6.02 20.95 2.06
CA GLU A 427 -7.20 20.44 1.34
C GLU A 427 -6.91 19.11 0.64
N ARG A 428 -5.72 18.94 0.07
CA ARG A 428 -5.27 17.68 -0.53
C ARG A 428 -5.06 16.59 0.52
N ALA A 429 -4.39 16.89 1.63
CA ALA A 429 -4.22 15.95 2.73
C ALA A 429 -5.57 15.49 3.29
N TRP A 430 -6.51 16.42 3.48
CA TRP A 430 -7.86 16.10 3.95
C TRP A 430 -8.65 15.22 2.97
N ARG A 431 -8.55 15.50 1.66
CA ARG A 431 -9.18 14.67 0.62
C ARG A 431 -8.78 13.20 0.73
N TYR A 432 -7.54 12.94 1.14
CA TYR A 432 -7.01 11.59 1.31
C TYR A 432 -7.11 11.09 2.77
N PHE A 433 -7.92 11.70 3.64
CA PHE A 433 -8.07 11.21 5.01
C PHE A 433 -8.65 9.79 5.06
N PHE A 434 -7.82 8.84 5.50
CA PHE A 434 -8.20 7.45 5.74
C PHE A 434 -7.91 7.11 7.20
N LYS A 435 -8.96 6.91 8.00
CA LYS A 435 -8.81 6.69 9.44
C LYS A 435 -8.38 5.25 9.72
N LEU A 436 -7.07 5.04 9.81
CA LEU A 436 -6.48 3.74 10.12
C LEU A 436 -6.00 3.68 11.57
N GLU A 437 -5.03 4.52 11.91
CA GLU A 437 -4.34 4.51 13.20
C GLU A 437 -5.14 5.24 14.28
N LYS A 438 -5.02 4.78 15.54
CA LYS A 438 -5.70 5.42 16.67
C LYS A 438 -5.04 6.73 17.09
N SER A 439 -3.73 6.86 16.86
CA SER A 439 -2.91 8.00 17.29
C SER A 439 -2.72 9.07 16.21
N GLN A 440 -3.03 8.77 14.95
CA GLN A 440 -2.78 9.67 13.83
C GLN A 440 -3.97 10.60 13.57
N ASP A 441 -4.17 11.60 14.44
CA ASP A 441 -5.27 12.56 14.33
C ASP A 441 -4.99 13.64 13.28
N LEU A 442 -5.15 13.26 12.01
CA LEU A 442 -4.97 14.16 10.87
C LEU A 442 -5.84 15.44 10.96
N PRO A 443 -7.17 15.38 11.27
CA PRO A 443 -7.94 16.60 11.44
C PRO A 443 -7.36 17.53 12.50
N PHE A 444 -6.87 17.01 13.63
CA PHE A 444 -6.19 17.82 14.64
C PHE A 444 -4.95 18.49 14.06
N ALA A 445 -4.06 17.75 13.37
CA ALA A 445 -2.86 18.32 12.75
C ALA A 445 -3.18 19.42 11.71
N ILE A 446 -4.25 19.25 10.92
CA ILE A 446 -4.73 20.28 9.99
C ILE A 446 -5.26 21.49 10.75
N GLY A 447 -6.07 21.28 11.80
CA GLY A 447 -6.62 22.35 12.64
C GLY A 447 -5.53 23.17 13.32
N SER A 448 -4.52 22.51 13.88
CA SER A 448 -3.34 23.14 14.49
C SER A 448 -2.57 23.97 13.48
N THR A 449 -2.33 23.45 12.28
CA THR A 449 -1.67 24.23 11.21
C THR A 449 -2.47 25.47 10.83
N LEU A 450 -3.79 25.34 10.66
CA LEU A 450 -4.67 26.47 10.31
C LEU A 450 -4.74 27.53 11.41
N TYR A 451 -4.74 27.12 12.67
CA TYR A 451 -4.73 28.03 13.82
C TYR A 451 -3.47 28.90 13.83
N HIS A 452 -2.28 28.30 13.65
CA HIS A 452 -1.01 29.04 13.59
C HIS A 452 -0.87 29.93 12.34
N MET A 453 -1.76 29.76 11.35
CA MET A 453 -1.88 30.63 10.18
C MET A 453 -3.02 31.66 10.30
N ASP A 454 -3.58 31.84 11.50
CA ASP A 454 -4.72 32.72 11.82
C ASP A 454 -6.06 32.38 11.14
N PHE A 455 -6.21 31.16 10.58
CA PHE A 455 -7.47 30.68 9.98
C PHE A 455 -8.39 30.03 11.03
N ASN A 456 -8.70 30.77 12.09
CA ASN A 456 -9.38 30.26 13.29
C ASN A 456 -10.73 29.56 13.02
N GLU A 457 -11.57 30.08 12.11
CA GLU A 457 -12.86 29.45 11.77
C GLU A 457 -12.68 28.05 11.18
N ARG A 458 -11.71 27.89 10.26
CA ARG A 458 -11.40 26.58 9.67
C ARG A 458 -10.70 25.67 10.69
N ALA A 459 -9.85 26.21 11.55
CA ALA A 459 -9.22 25.43 12.62
C ALA A 459 -10.29 24.78 13.53
N ILE A 460 -11.31 25.53 13.92
CA ILE A 460 -12.45 25.02 14.70
C ILE A 460 -13.19 23.91 13.96
N GLU A 461 -13.43 24.04 12.65
CA GLU A 461 -14.06 22.98 11.84
C GLU A 461 -13.26 21.68 11.93
N PHE A 462 -11.94 21.76 11.73
CA PHE A 462 -11.06 20.59 11.77
C PHE A 462 -10.89 19.99 13.17
N TYR A 463 -10.84 20.80 14.23
CA TYR A 463 -10.87 20.26 15.59
C TYR A 463 -12.19 19.55 15.91
N ASN A 464 -13.33 20.01 15.38
CA ASN A 464 -14.58 19.27 15.52
C ASN A 464 -14.54 17.93 14.74
N HIS A 465 -13.93 17.90 13.56
CA HIS A 465 -13.68 16.63 12.87
C HIS A 465 -12.78 15.69 13.69
N SER A 466 -11.75 16.21 14.36
CA SER A 466 -10.94 15.42 15.30
C SER A 466 -11.82 14.80 16.39
N LEU A 467 -12.70 15.58 17.04
CA LEU A 467 -13.64 15.06 18.05
C LEU A 467 -14.62 14.02 17.47
N ASP A 468 -15.09 14.20 16.24
CA ASP A 468 -16.01 13.26 15.58
C ASP A 468 -15.34 11.91 15.27
N PHE A 469 -14.08 11.94 14.81
CA PHE A 469 -13.37 10.74 14.40
C PHE A 469 -12.59 10.07 15.54
N PHE A 470 -11.92 10.83 16.39
CA PHE A 470 -11.01 10.32 17.43
C PHE A 470 -11.61 10.40 18.84
N GLY A 471 -12.74 11.09 18.99
CA GLY A 471 -13.47 11.19 20.24
C GLY A 471 -12.98 12.34 21.12
N LYS A 472 -13.43 12.34 22.38
CA LYS A 472 -13.09 13.39 23.34
C LYS A 472 -11.61 13.33 23.70
N ASP A 473 -10.92 14.44 23.46
CA ASP A 473 -9.50 14.58 23.73
C ASP A 473 -9.18 15.91 24.44
N ARG A 474 -8.18 15.87 25.34
CA ARG A 474 -7.78 17.01 26.15
C ARG A 474 -7.24 18.14 25.28
N ASP A 475 -6.32 17.83 24.38
CA ASP A 475 -5.58 18.80 23.58
C ASP A 475 -6.46 19.41 22.49
N THR A 476 -7.38 18.62 21.94
CA THR A 476 -8.37 19.11 20.98
C THR A 476 -9.30 20.16 21.61
N TYR A 477 -9.82 19.92 22.82
CA TYR A 477 -10.63 20.92 23.53
C TYR A 477 -9.82 22.15 23.96
N PHE A 478 -8.56 21.95 24.34
CA PHE A 478 -7.64 23.06 24.66
C PHE A 478 -7.42 23.96 23.44
N ASN A 479 -7.14 23.38 22.27
CA ASN A 479 -6.94 24.14 21.04
C ASN A 479 -8.22 24.79 20.49
N LEU A 480 -9.38 24.14 20.65
CA LEU A 480 -10.69 24.78 20.40
C LEU A 480 -10.90 26.02 21.27
N THR A 481 -10.45 25.99 22.52
CA THR A 481 -10.52 27.14 23.44
C THR A 481 -9.74 28.32 22.86
N LEU A 482 -8.48 28.07 22.49
CA LEU A 482 -7.61 29.09 21.90
C LEU A 482 -8.21 29.68 20.61
N ALA A 483 -8.71 28.82 19.72
CA ALA A 483 -9.31 29.27 18.46
C ALA A 483 -10.59 30.11 18.68
N TYR A 484 -11.44 29.76 19.65
CA TYR A 484 -12.61 30.57 20.00
C TYR A 484 -12.24 31.90 20.66
N GLN A 485 -11.18 31.95 21.50
CA GLN A 485 -10.66 33.21 22.04
C GLN A 485 -10.15 34.13 20.94
N ALA A 486 -9.44 33.59 19.94
CA ALA A 486 -8.96 34.35 18.79
C ALA A 486 -10.10 34.97 17.97
N LEU A 487 -11.27 34.32 17.92
CA LEU A 487 -12.51 34.86 17.33
C LEU A 487 -13.32 35.77 18.26
N GLY A 488 -12.93 35.90 19.53
CA GLY A 488 -13.66 36.66 20.55
C GLY A 488 -14.93 35.98 21.09
N ASP A 489 -15.16 34.69 20.78
CA ASP A 489 -16.27 33.90 21.32
C ASP A 489 -15.88 33.29 22.69
N TYR A 490 -15.77 34.15 23.70
CA TYR A 490 -15.36 33.75 25.05
C TYR A 490 -16.35 32.78 25.72
N VAL A 491 -17.61 32.76 25.28
CA VAL A 491 -18.61 31.83 25.82
C VAL A 491 -18.27 30.42 25.39
N LYS A 492 -18.06 30.20 24.08
CA LYS A 492 -17.64 28.89 23.60
C LYS A 492 -16.25 28.50 24.07
N ALA A 493 -15.31 29.45 24.15
CA ALA A 493 -14.00 29.17 24.72
C ALA A 493 -14.14 28.61 26.15
N GLN A 494 -14.99 29.21 26.99
CA GLN A 494 -15.25 28.72 28.35
C GLN A 494 -15.84 27.31 28.35
N GLU A 495 -16.78 27.03 27.44
CA GLU A 495 -17.35 25.67 27.31
C GLU A 495 -16.29 24.63 26.94
N MET A 496 -15.36 24.96 26.04
CA MET A 496 -14.33 24.04 25.56
C MET A 496 -13.26 23.79 26.64
N ILE A 497 -12.81 24.83 27.35
CA ILE A 497 -11.81 24.65 28.41
C ILE A 497 -12.37 23.83 29.58
N ASP A 498 -13.67 23.97 29.86
CA ASP A 498 -14.36 23.15 30.86
C ASP A 498 -14.41 21.67 30.44
N GLU A 499 -14.60 21.36 29.16
CA GLU A 499 -14.50 19.98 28.65
C GLU A 499 -13.06 19.44 28.74
N SER A 500 -12.05 20.25 28.40
CA SER A 500 -10.64 19.89 28.55
C SER A 500 -10.29 19.58 30.03
N LEU A 501 -10.76 20.42 30.96
CA LEU A 501 -10.55 20.26 32.40
C LEU A 501 -11.27 19.02 32.96
N LYS A 502 -12.41 18.60 32.41
CA LYS A 502 -13.07 17.33 32.80
C LYS A 502 -12.19 16.11 32.49
N ILE A 503 -11.39 16.18 31.42
CA ILE A 503 -10.49 15.10 31.00
C ILE A 503 -9.20 15.12 31.83
N ALA A 504 -8.59 16.29 32.01
CA ALA A 504 -7.37 16.47 32.79
C ALA A 504 -7.49 17.54 33.89
N PRO A 505 -8.16 17.24 35.03
CA PRO A 505 -8.48 18.24 36.06
C PRO A 505 -7.30 18.88 36.80
N LYS A 506 -6.10 18.32 36.64
CA LYS A 506 -4.87 18.75 37.33
C LYS A 506 -3.81 19.27 36.36
N ASP A 507 -4.19 19.49 35.12
CA ASP A 507 -3.27 19.99 34.11
C ASP A 507 -2.91 21.46 34.38
N ALA A 508 -1.62 21.78 34.37
CA ALA A 508 -1.14 23.11 34.68
C ALA A 508 -1.44 24.10 33.55
N GLU A 509 -1.37 23.65 32.29
CA GLU A 509 -1.59 24.50 31.11
C GLU A 509 -3.06 24.90 31.01
N ILE A 510 -3.99 23.95 31.20
CA ILE A 510 -5.43 24.23 31.25
C ILE A 510 -5.77 25.22 32.37
N ALA A 511 -5.20 25.03 33.56
CA ALA A 511 -5.44 25.89 34.71
C ALA A 511 -4.81 27.30 34.54
N GLU A 512 -3.74 27.42 33.77
CA GLU A 512 -3.17 28.71 33.38
C GLU A 512 -4.06 29.42 32.38
N LEU A 513 -4.45 28.76 31.29
CA LEU A 513 -5.32 29.34 30.26
C LEU A 513 -6.67 29.78 30.84
N LEU A 514 -7.28 28.96 31.70
CA LEU A 514 -8.52 29.32 32.39
C LEU A 514 -8.37 30.60 33.25
N ARG A 515 -7.23 30.76 33.94
CA ARG A 515 -6.93 31.96 34.74
C ARG A 515 -6.68 33.21 33.91
N GLU A 516 -6.27 33.04 32.65
CA GLU A 516 -6.11 34.14 31.68
C GLU A 516 -7.43 34.55 31.05
N MET A 517 -8.37 33.61 30.93
CA MET A 517 -9.73 33.84 30.43
C MET A 517 -10.64 34.56 31.43
N GLU A 518 -10.44 34.35 32.73
CA GLU A 518 -11.16 35.07 33.76
C GLU A 518 -10.87 36.58 33.67
N PRO A 519 -11.89 37.45 33.55
CA PRO A 519 -11.67 38.89 33.42
C PRO A 519 -10.89 39.40 34.65
N VAL A 520 -9.88 40.25 34.40
CA VAL A 520 -8.96 40.86 35.39
C VAL A 520 -9.66 41.66 36.52
N GLN A 521 -11.00 41.72 36.55
CA GLN A 521 -11.77 42.46 37.54
C GLN A 521 -11.90 41.80 38.93
N GLU A 522 -11.53 40.54 39.12
CA GLU A 522 -11.63 39.89 40.46
C GLU A 522 -10.30 39.67 41.19
N ARG A 523 -9.15 40.14 40.65
CA ARG A 523 -7.85 40.05 41.35
C ARG A 523 -7.62 41.14 42.41
N THR A 524 -8.65 41.89 42.82
CA THR A 524 -8.54 42.91 43.87
C THR A 524 -9.76 42.95 44.78
N ILE A 525 -9.82 42.06 45.78
CA ILE A 525 -10.51 42.32 47.06
C ILE A 525 -9.63 41.80 48.20
#